data_AF-A0A6P0JYA3-F1
#
_entry.id   AF-A0A6P0JYA3-F1
#
_cell.length_a   1.000
_cell.length_b   1.000
_cell.length_c   1.000
_cell.angle_alpha   90.00
_cell.angle_beta   90.00
_cell.angle_gamma   90.00
#
_symmetry.space_group_name_H-M   'P 1'
#
loop_
_entity.id
_entity.type
_entity.pdbx_description
1 polymer ?
#
loop_
_entity_poly.entity_id
_entity_poly.type
_entity_poly.pdbx_seq_one_letter_code
_entity_poly.pdbx_strand_id
1 'polypeptide(L)' 'MTKQGPLDEVERESLRQHPLRGGRLLSGFDPLRGVAEAIRHQHEKWDGTGFPQGLRAERIPFAA' A
#
# COMPACT_ATOMS: atom_id res chain seq x y z
N MET A 1 -1.80 5.22 10.52
CA MET A 1 -1.97 6.63 10.12
C MET A 1 -2.85 7.31 11.16
N THR A 2 -2.34 8.27 11.93
CA THR A 2 -3.02 8.78 13.14
C THR A 2 -3.19 10.31 13.19
N LYS A 3 -2.60 11.05 12.25
CA LYS A 3 -2.72 12.50 12.18
C LYS A 3 -4.14 12.91 11.78
N GLN A 4 -4.73 13.82 12.53
CA GLN A 4 -6.01 14.46 12.25
C GLN A 4 -5.74 15.82 11.59
N GLY A 5 -5.93 15.93 10.28
CA GLY A 5 -5.63 17.12 9.49
C GLY A 5 -4.86 16.81 8.20
N PRO A 6 -4.68 17.81 7.31
CA PRO A 6 -3.99 17.59 6.05
C PRO A 6 -2.54 17.16 6.28
N LEU A 7 -2.09 16.19 5.49
CA LEU A 7 -0.68 15.80 5.45
C LEU A 7 0.11 16.83 4.66
N ASP A 8 1.26 17.22 5.20
CA ASP A 8 2.29 17.91 4.42
C ASP A 8 2.91 16.97 3.39
N GLU A 9 3.80 17.50 2.55
CA GLU A 9 4.39 16.73 1.44
C GLU A 9 5.25 15.56 1.93
N VAL A 10 6.01 15.76 3.02
CA VAL A 10 6.89 14.74 3.58
C VAL A 10 6.08 13.61 4.21
N GLU A 11 5.03 13.96 4.95
CA GLU A 11 4.10 13.01 5.53
C GLU A 11 3.34 12.23 4.46
N ARG A 12 2.95 12.90 3.38
CA ARG A 12 2.28 12.28 2.24
C ARG A 12 3.19 11.29 1.53
N GLU A 13 4.45 11.63 1.32
CA GLU A 13 5.43 10.70 0.75
C GLU A 13 5.67 9.52 1.70
N SER A 14 5.83 9.78 3.01
CA SER A 14 5.97 8.73 4.01
C SER A 14 4.76 7.77 4.01
N LEU A 15 3.56 8.30 3.85
CA LEU A 15 2.34 7.53 3.69
C LEU A 15 2.37 6.68 2.40
N ARG A 16 2.77 7.26 1.26
CA ARG A 16 2.88 6.51 0.00
C ARG A 16 3.88 5.35 0.09
N GLN A 17 4.93 5.51 0.90
CA GLN A 17 5.93 4.46 1.13
C GLN A 17 5.50 3.41 2.18
N HIS A 18 4.52 3.70 3.04
CA HIS A 18 4.12 2.81 4.12
C HIS A 18 3.69 1.40 3.65
N PRO A 19 2.83 1.24 2.61
CA PRO A 19 2.48 -0.08 2.06
C PRO A 19 3.69 -0.91 1.64
N LEU A 20 4.68 -0.28 0.99
CA LEU A 20 5.88 -0.96 0.52
C LEU A 20 6.76 -1.43 1.68
N ARG A 21 6.93 -0.58 2.71
CA ARG A 21 7.72 -0.90 3.90
C ARG A 21 7.06 -2.03 4.70
N GLY A 22 5.75 -1.96 4.93
CA GLY A 22 4.99 -2.99 5.62
C GLY A 22 5.01 -4.33 4.88
N GLY A 23 4.76 -4.31 3.58
CA GLY A 23 4.85 -5.52 2.76
C GLY A 23 6.24 -6.13 2.75
N ARG A 24 7.29 -5.31 2.65
CA ARG A 24 8.68 -5.80 2.73
C ARG A 24 8.97 -6.46 4.07
N LEU A 25 8.53 -5.86 5.18
CA LEU A 25 8.71 -6.42 6.52
C LEU A 25 8.06 -7.81 6.64
N LEU A 26 6.84 -7.98 6.11
CA LEU A 26 6.13 -9.25 6.18
C LEU A 26 6.62 -10.29 5.16
N SER A 27 7.20 -9.86 4.03
CA SER A 27 7.66 -10.76 2.98
C SER A 27 8.76 -11.74 3.41
N GLY A 28 9.45 -11.46 4.52
CA GLY A 28 10.44 -12.37 5.11
C GLY A 28 9.84 -13.57 5.86
N PHE A 29 8.52 -13.59 6.07
CA PHE A 29 7.80 -14.67 6.75
C PHE A 29 6.88 -15.37 5.75
N ASP A 30 7.24 -16.58 5.32
CA ASP A 30 6.50 -17.31 4.28
C ASP A 30 4.99 -17.46 4.55
N PRO A 31 4.51 -17.74 5.79
CA PRO A 31 3.08 -17.79 6.07
C PRO A 31 2.34 -16.46 5.81
N LEU A 32 3.06 -15.34 5.80
CA LEU A 32 2.49 -14.00 5.64
C LEU A 32 2.67 -13.45 4.23
N ARG A 33 3.16 -14.24 3.27
CA ARG A 33 3.44 -13.74 1.91
C ARG A 33 2.20 -13.18 1.22
N GLY A 34 1.03 -13.81 1.37
CA GLY A 34 -0.24 -13.30 0.84
C GLY A 34 -0.67 -12.00 1.53
N VAL A 35 -0.49 -11.90 2.85
CA VAL A 35 -0.75 -10.67 3.62
C VAL A 35 0.21 -9.55 3.20
N ALA A 36 1.46 -9.88 2.91
CA ALA A 36 2.46 -8.93 2.43
C ALA A 36 2.09 -8.36 1.05
N GLU A 37 1.44 -9.14 0.20
CA GLU A 37 0.87 -8.67 -1.06
C GLU A 37 -0.33 -7.76 -0.81
N ALA A 38 -1.29 -8.19 0.02
CA ALA A 38 -2.45 -7.39 0.43
C ALA A 38 -2.04 -5.99 0.91
N ILE A 39 -1.10 -5.95 1.87
CA ILE A 39 -0.61 -4.71 2.48
C ILE A 39 0.04 -3.78 1.47
N ARG A 40 0.73 -4.31 0.43
CA ARG A 40 1.37 -3.49 -0.61
C ARG A 40 0.36 -2.75 -1.48
N HIS A 41 -0.85 -3.27 -1.60
CA HIS A 41 -1.87 -2.81 -2.53
C HIS A 41 -3.15 -2.27 -1.88
N GLN A 42 -3.25 -2.30 -0.54
CA GLN A 42 -4.43 -1.84 0.23
C GLN A 42 -4.87 -0.38 -0.03
N HIS A 43 -4.01 0.45 -0.65
CA HIS A 43 -4.30 1.85 -0.99
C HIS A 43 -4.41 2.08 -2.50
N GLU A 44 -4.35 1.02 -3.30
CA GLU A 44 -4.72 1.07 -4.71
C GLU A 44 -6.22 1.31 -4.84
N LYS A 45 -6.62 1.97 -5.93
CA LYS A 45 -8.02 2.26 -6.23
C LYS A 45 -8.31 1.79 -7.63
N TRP A 46 -9.52 1.27 -7.85
CA TRP A 46 -9.93 0.69 -9.13
C TRP A 46 -9.69 1.63 -10.34
N ASP A 47 -9.84 2.94 -10.14
CA ASP A 47 -9.63 3.99 -11.15
C ASP A 47 -8.15 4.36 -11.41
N GLY A 48 -7.22 3.81 -10.63
CA GLY A 48 -5.78 4.10 -10.72
C GLY A 48 -5.33 5.37 -10.03
N THR A 49 -6.19 6.03 -9.24
CA THR A 49 -5.82 7.19 -8.43
C THR A 49 -5.19 6.81 -7.09
N GLY A 50 -5.08 5.49 -6.83
CA GLY A 50 -4.43 4.94 -5.66
C GLY A 50 -2.91 5.01 -5.70
N PHE A 51 -2.29 4.38 -4.69
CA PHE A 51 -0.84 4.35 -4.51
C PHE A 51 -0.45 3.05 -3.80
N PRO A 52 0.82 2.61 -3.86
CA PRO A 52 1.98 3.29 -4.42
C PRO A 52 2.16 3.20 -5.94
N GLN A 53 1.58 2.20 -6.60
CA GLN A 53 1.86 1.85 -7.99
C GLN A 53 0.83 2.44 -8.98
N GLY A 54 -0.34 2.88 -8.50
CA GLY A 54 -1.37 3.47 -9.36
C GLY A 54 -1.99 2.43 -10.29
N LEU A 55 -2.19 1.22 -9.77
CA LEU A 55 -2.75 0.09 -10.51
C LEU A 55 -4.22 0.35 -10.81
N ARG A 56 -4.66 -0.11 -11.98
CA ARG A 56 -6.04 0.05 -12.45
C ARG A 56 -6.70 -1.31 -12.57
N ALA A 57 -7.96 -1.36 -12.14
CA ALA A 57 -8.84 -2.51 -12.32
C ALA A 57 -8.16 -3.84 -11.98
N GLU A 58 -8.10 -4.77 -12.93
CA GLU A 58 -7.61 -6.14 -12.76
C GLU A 58 -6.10 -6.22 -12.49
N ARG A 59 -5.38 -5.10 -12.59
CA ARG A 59 -3.97 -5.03 -12.17
C ARG A 59 -3.83 -4.98 -10.66
N ILE A 60 -4.88 -4.64 -9.91
CA ILE A 60 -4.90 -4.71 -8.45
C ILE A 60 -5.05 -6.20 -8.06
N PRO A 61 -4.10 -6.77 -7.30
CA PRO A 61 -4.20 -8.16 -6.89
C PRO A 61 -5.48 -8.41 -6.09
N PHE A 62 -6.11 -9.57 -6.29
CA PHE A 62 -7.34 -9.94 -5.58
C PHE A 62 -7.15 -10.00 -4.05
N ALA A 63 -5.93 -10.22 -3.59
CA ALA A 63 -5.60 -10.25 -2.17
C ALA A 63 -5.53 -8.85 -1.52
N ALA A 64 -5.64 -7.76 -2.30
CA ALA A 64 -5.53 -6.36 -1.85
C ALA A 64 -6.73 -5.85 -1.05
#